data_AF-A0ABD0PZ68-F1
#
_entry.id   AF-A0ABD0PZ68-F1
#
_cell.length_a   1.000
_cell.length_b   1.000
_cell.length_c   1.000
_cell.angle_alpha   90.00
_cell.angle_beta   90.00
_cell.angle_gamma   90.00
#
_symmetry.space_group_name_H-M   'P 1'
#
loop_
_entity.id
_entity.type
_entity.pdbx_description
1 polymer ?
#
loop_
_entity_poly.entity_id
_entity_poly.type
_entity_poly.pdbx_seq_one_letter_code
_entity_poly.pdbx_strand_id
1 'polypeptide(L)'
;VTTKHAHVIYADYGNMETVPVSSILPITKELLQHPFQIVRCALAGKENFPTVWPTEVLELFGIQLSSGVLASLHGFDGTSNLLTLTQQSGQAERDINSIILGALQKGQSKAPNSKPPATVVEEKKDVEPRKTQTISSTKAADQPTSTDVEKSDFEDQAPPLSASYRVEEP
;
A
#
# COMPACT_ATOMS: atom_id res chain seq x y z
N VAL A 1 -7.85 -40.75 4.80
CA VAL A 1 -6.54 -40.08 4.97
C VAL A 1 -6.74 -38.61 4.67
N THR A 2 -6.49 -37.69 5.60
CA THR A 2 -6.61 -36.25 5.34
C THR A 2 -5.32 -35.74 4.70
N THR A 3 -5.45 -35.09 3.54
CA THR A 3 -4.33 -34.46 2.83
C THR A 3 -4.00 -33.11 3.46
N LYS A 4 -2.80 -32.97 4.01
CA LYS A 4 -2.30 -31.68 4.53
C LYS A 4 -1.87 -30.79 3.37
N HIS A 5 -2.09 -29.48 3.52
CA HIS A 5 -1.70 -28.46 2.57
C HIS A 5 -0.82 -27.41 3.25
N ALA A 6 -0.03 -26.69 2.44
CA ALA A 6 0.75 -25.55 2.87
C ALA A 6 0.53 -24.37 1.92
N HIS A 7 0.60 -23.15 2.47
CA HIS A 7 0.65 -21.92 1.69
C HIS A 7 2.11 -21.61 1.36
N VAL A 8 2.43 -21.52 0.07
CA VAL A 8 3.79 -21.30 -0.42
C VAL A 8 3.87 -20.03 -1.25
N ILE A 9 5.06 -19.42 -1.29
CA ILE A 9 5.41 -18.35 -2.21
C ILE A 9 6.52 -18.90 -3.12
N TYR A 10 6.37 -18.76 -4.43
CA TYR A 10 7.42 -19.13 -5.37
C TYR A 10 8.47 -18.02 -5.39
N ALA A 11 9.63 -18.25 -4.76
CA ALA A 11 10.61 -17.21 -4.47
C ALA A 11 11.13 -16.46 -5.71
N ASP A 12 11.14 -17.08 -6.89
CA ASP A 12 11.60 -16.43 -8.13
C ASP A 12 10.48 -15.73 -8.91
N TYR A 13 9.21 -16.00 -8.59
CA TYR A 13 8.04 -15.54 -9.35
C TYR A 13 7.08 -14.67 -8.53
N GLY A 14 7.08 -14.82 -7.20
CA GLY A 14 6.24 -14.08 -6.26
C GLY A 14 4.79 -14.49 -6.15
N ASN A 15 4.30 -15.32 -7.05
CA ASN A 15 2.96 -15.87 -6.94
C ASN A 15 2.88 -16.80 -5.71
N MET A 16 1.68 -16.89 -5.15
CA MET A 16 1.39 -17.73 -3.99
C MET A 16 0.38 -18.80 -4.37
N GLU A 17 0.48 -19.96 -3.74
CA GLU A 17 -0.41 -21.09 -3.98
C GLU A 17 -0.62 -21.90 -2.70
N THR A 18 -1.76 -22.58 -2.61
CA THR A 18 -2.02 -23.60 -1.59
C THR A 18 -1.79 -24.97 -2.21
N VAL A 19 -0.72 -25.66 -1.81
CA VAL A 19 -0.31 -26.94 -2.43
C VAL A 19 -0.35 -28.09 -1.41
N PRO A 20 -0.55 -29.35 -1.83
CA PRO A 20 -0.41 -30.50 -0.96
C PRO A 20 1.01 -30.60 -0.39
N VAL A 21 1.17 -30.97 0.88
CA VAL A 21 2.51 -31.13 1.47
C VAL A 21 3.34 -32.19 0.74
N SER A 22 2.69 -33.17 0.10
CA SER A 22 3.34 -34.20 -0.73
C SER A 22 4.01 -33.66 -2.00
N SER A 23 3.72 -32.43 -2.42
CA SER A 23 4.40 -31.78 -3.56
C SER A 23 5.57 -30.88 -3.12
N ILE A 24 5.91 -30.86 -1.83
CA ILE A 24 6.98 -30.01 -1.28
C ILE A 24 8.17 -30.91 -0.90
N LEU A 25 9.37 -30.50 -1.32
CA LEU A 25 10.63 -31.16 -0.97
C LEU A 25 11.57 -30.17 -0.25
N PRO A 26 12.45 -30.65 0.65
CA PRO A 26 13.52 -29.83 1.20
C PRO A 26 14.42 -29.27 0.10
N ILE A 27 14.74 -27.98 0.18
CA ILE A 27 15.68 -27.34 -0.76
C ILE A 27 17.12 -27.65 -0.37
N THR A 28 17.97 -27.93 -1.37
CA THR A 28 19.41 -28.15 -1.14
C THR A 28 20.16 -26.82 -1.12
N LYS A 29 21.39 -26.82 -0.56
CA LYS A 29 22.20 -25.59 -0.46
C LYS A 29 22.64 -25.04 -1.81
N GLU A 30 22.82 -25.92 -2.80
CA GLU A 30 23.24 -25.56 -4.15
C GLU A 30 22.19 -24.70 -4.86
N LEU A 31 20.91 -25.00 -4.63
CA LEU A 31 19.78 -24.23 -5.18
C LEU A 31 19.59 -22.87 -4.51
N LEU A 32 20.18 -22.66 -3.32
CA LEU A 32 20.15 -21.40 -2.58
C LEU A 32 21.34 -20.48 -2.88
N GLN A 33 22.23 -20.87 -3.80
CA GLN A 33 23.39 -20.03 -4.15
C GLN A 33 23.01 -18.79 -4.96
N HIS A 34 21.85 -18.81 -5.64
CA HIS A 34 21.36 -17.68 -6.42
C HIS A 34 20.42 -16.84 -5.55
N PRO A 35 20.48 -15.50 -5.63
CA PRO A 35 19.46 -14.64 -5.06
C PRO A 35 18.09 -15.03 -5.61
N PHE A 36 17.04 -14.84 -4.81
CA PHE A 36 15.68 -14.93 -5.34
C PHE A 36 15.49 -13.89 -6.44
N GLN A 37 14.95 -14.33 -7.57
CA GLN A 37 14.88 -13.50 -8.77
C GLN A 37 13.76 -12.46 -8.73
N ILE A 38 12.84 -12.56 -7.76
CA ILE A 38 11.77 -11.57 -7.63
C ILE A 38 12.26 -10.26 -7.02
N VAL A 39 11.81 -9.16 -7.62
CA VAL A 39 11.92 -7.82 -7.04
C VAL A 39 10.53 -7.29 -6.73
N ARG A 40 10.30 -6.90 -5.47
CA ARG A 40 9.05 -6.24 -5.06
C ARG A 40 9.06 -4.79 -5.52
N CYS A 41 8.07 -4.41 -6.31
CA CYS A 41 8.02 -3.11 -6.96
C CYS A 41 6.63 -2.47 -6.87
N ALA A 42 6.58 -1.15 -7.03
CA ALA A 42 5.38 -0.35 -7.22
C ALA A 42 5.64 0.73 -8.27
N LEU A 43 4.59 1.24 -8.91
CA LEU A 43 4.73 2.40 -9.80
C LEU A 43 5.12 3.63 -8.96
N ALA A 44 6.13 4.37 -9.42
CA ALA A 44 6.54 5.65 -8.84
C ALA A 44 5.39 6.66 -8.92
N GLY A 45 5.29 7.54 -7.92
CA GLY A 45 4.15 8.45 -7.75
C GLY A 45 2.91 7.74 -7.19
N LYS A 46 3.10 6.84 -6.22
CA LYS A 46 2.06 5.99 -5.60
C LYS A 46 0.82 6.76 -5.14
N GLU A 47 1.02 7.99 -4.71
CA GLU A 47 -0.02 8.94 -4.27
C GLU A 47 -1.02 9.30 -5.39
N ASN A 48 -0.65 9.11 -6.66
CA ASN A 48 -1.50 9.38 -7.80
C ASN A 48 -2.33 8.15 -8.23
N PHE A 49 -2.11 6.99 -7.60
CA PHE A 49 -2.79 5.74 -7.92
C PHE A 49 -3.81 5.38 -6.82
N PRO A 50 -4.93 4.74 -7.18
CA PRO A 50 -5.93 4.36 -6.20
C PRO A 50 -5.48 3.16 -5.36
N THR A 51 -6.01 3.06 -4.15
CA THR A 51 -5.83 1.86 -3.29
C THR A 51 -6.53 0.63 -3.88
N VAL A 52 -7.63 0.84 -4.60
CA VAL A 52 -8.38 -0.21 -5.30
C VAL A 52 -8.38 0.10 -6.78
N TRP A 53 -7.84 -0.82 -7.58
CA TRP A 53 -7.69 -0.65 -9.02
C TRP A 53 -8.93 -1.11 -9.78
N PRO A 54 -9.45 -0.33 -10.74
CA PRO A 54 -10.47 -0.81 -11.67
C PRO A 54 -9.94 -1.97 -12.52
N THR A 55 -10.78 -2.99 -12.73
CA THR A 55 -10.40 -4.20 -13.49
C THR A 55 -9.91 -3.86 -14.89
N GLU A 56 -10.57 -2.95 -15.59
CA GLU A 56 -10.22 -2.55 -16.95
C GLU A 56 -8.83 -1.88 -17.02
N VAL A 57 -8.43 -1.19 -15.96
CA VAL A 57 -7.10 -0.56 -15.86
C VAL A 57 -6.03 -1.61 -15.57
N LEU A 58 -6.34 -2.63 -14.75
CA LEU A 58 -5.43 -3.76 -14.52
C LEU A 58 -5.23 -4.59 -15.79
N GLU A 59 -6.30 -4.83 -16.56
CA GLU A 59 -6.23 -5.51 -17.85
C GLU A 59 -5.37 -4.70 -18.85
N LEU A 60 -5.60 -3.39 -18.93
CA LEU A 60 -4.77 -2.50 -19.75
C LEU A 60 -3.29 -2.56 -19.33
N PHE A 61 -3.02 -2.55 -18.02
CA PHE A 61 -1.67 -2.65 -17.50
C PHE A 61 -1.01 -3.97 -17.91
N GLY A 62 -1.71 -5.09 -17.76
CA GLY A 62 -1.23 -6.40 -18.23
C GLY A 62 -0.91 -6.41 -19.73
N ILE A 63 -1.75 -5.78 -20.56
CA ILE A 63 -1.49 -5.64 -22.00
C ILE A 63 -0.20 -4.86 -22.27
N GLN A 64 0.03 -3.74 -21.57
CA GLN A 64 1.26 -2.94 -21.76
C GLN A 64 2.53 -3.72 -21.36
N LEU A 65 2.45 -4.56 -20.33
CA LEU A 65 3.59 -5.34 -19.84
C LEU A 65 3.94 -6.54 -20.74
N SER A 66 3.01 -7.00 -21.59
CA SER A 66 3.18 -8.22 -22.38
C SER A 66 4.32 -8.19 -23.41
N SER A 67 4.75 -7.01 -23.83
CA SER A 67 5.76 -6.82 -24.90
C SER A 67 7.18 -6.55 -24.41
N GLY A 68 7.48 -6.84 -23.13
CA GLY A 68 8.73 -6.43 -22.50
C GLY A 68 8.74 -4.93 -22.22
N VAL A 69 9.36 -4.54 -21.12
CA VAL A 69 9.40 -3.15 -20.65
C VAL A 69 10.78 -2.81 -20.13
N LEU A 70 11.14 -1.54 -20.23
CA LEU A 70 12.26 -0.96 -19.52
C LEU A 70 11.75 -0.40 -18.19
N ALA A 71 12.36 -0.84 -17.09
CA ALA A 71 12.06 -0.34 -15.76
C ALA A 71 13.19 0.57 -15.29
N SER A 72 12.86 1.80 -14.90
CA SER A 72 13.78 2.74 -14.29
C SER A 72 13.51 2.86 -12.80
N LEU A 73 14.54 2.65 -11.96
CA LEU A 73 14.44 2.77 -10.51
C LEU A 73 14.38 4.25 -10.10
N HIS A 74 13.36 4.60 -9.33
CA HIS A 74 13.17 5.95 -8.78
C HIS A 74 13.53 6.02 -7.29
N GLY A 75 13.36 4.93 -6.53
CA GLY A 75 13.71 4.88 -5.12
C GLY A 75 13.16 3.65 -4.40
N PHE A 76 13.25 3.64 -3.07
CA PHE A 76 12.72 2.59 -2.20
C PHE A 76 11.93 3.23 -1.06
N ASP A 77 10.69 2.80 -0.83
CA ASP A 77 9.80 3.40 0.16
C ASP A 77 9.77 2.68 1.52
N GLY A 78 10.75 1.81 1.76
CA GLY A 78 10.78 0.91 2.92
C GLY A 78 10.09 -0.43 2.67
N THR A 79 9.26 -0.53 1.62
CA THR A 79 8.52 -1.76 1.29
C THR A 79 8.74 -2.23 -0.14
N SER A 80 8.77 -1.33 -1.13
CA SER A 80 8.86 -1.67 -2.55
C SER A 80 9.81 -0.73 -3.30
N ASN A 81 10.41 -1.24 -4.37
CA ASN A 81 11.15 -0.43 -5.33
C ASN A 81 10.15 0.38 -6.18
N LEU A 82 10.31 1.70 -6.19
CA LEU A 82 9.46 2.61 -6.97
C LEU A 82 10.01 2.69 -8.38
N LEU A 83 9.20 2.32 -9.38
CA LEU A 83 9.62 2.21 -10.77
C LEU A 83 8.80 3.11 -11.70
N THR A 84 9.46 3.67 -12.71
CA THR A 84 8.80 4.13 -13.94
C THR A 84 9.01 3.10 -15.03
N LEU A 85 7.95 2.82 -15.79
CA LEU A 85 7.96 1.78 -16.82
C LEU A 85 7.78 2.41 -18.20
N THR A 86 8.68 2.09 -19.12
CA THR A 86 8.57 2.51 -20.51
C THR A 86 8.63 1.31 -21.45
N GLN A 87 7.91 1.40 -22.56
CA GLN A 87 7.96 0.41 -23.63
C GLN A 87 8.60 1.03 -24.85
N GLN A 88 9.59 0.35 -25.41
CA GLN A 88 10.18 0.72 -26.70
C GLN A 88 9.42 0.04 -27.84
N SER A 89 9.02 0.84 -28.84
CA SER A 89 8.43 0.37 -30.08
C SER A 89 9.07 1.11 -31.26
N GLY A 90 10.12 0.53 -31.83
CA GLY A 90 10.94 1.18 -32.86
C GLY A 90 11.64 2.43 -32.31
N GLN A 91 11.31 3.60 -32.85
CA GLN A 91 11.83 4.90 -32.40
C GLN A 91 10.90 5.60 -31.38
N ALA A 92 9.75 5.02 -31.06
CA ALA A 92 8.80 5.59 -30.12
C ALA A 92 8.95 4.95 -28.74
N GLU A 93 9.08 5.78 -27.72
CA GLU A 93 9.00 5.38 -26.32
C GLU A 93 7.59 5.67 -25.79
N ARG A 94 6.99 4.68 -25.12
CA ARG A 94 5.69 4.83 -24.48
C ARG A 94 5.86 4.74 -22.96
N ASP A 95 5.53 5.82 -22.27
CA ASP A 95 5.46 5.85 -20.81
C ASP A 95 4.18 5.15 -20.33
N ILE A 96 4.36 3.98 -19.71
CA ILE A 96 3.26 3.16 -19.21
C ILE A 96 2.61 3.83 -17.99
N ASN A 97 3.37 4.47 -17.11
CA ASN A 97 2.81 5.18 -15.94
C ASN A 97 1.82 6.25 -16.41
N SER A 98 2.19 7.04 -17.42
CA SER A 98 1.33 8.05 -18.02
C SER A 98 0.08 7.46 -18.69
N ILE A 99 0.22 6.34 -19.40
CA ILE A 99 -0.93 5.63 -20.01
C ILE A 99 -1.94 5.20 -18.94
N ILE A 100 -1.44 4.61 -17.85
CA ILE A 100 -2.28 4.12 -16.74
C ILE A 100 -2.95 5.27 -16.00
N LEU A 101 -2.23 6.35 -15.70
CA LEU A 101 -2.82 7.56 -15.10
C LEU A 101 -3.92 8.16 -15.99
N GLY A 102 -3.71 8.22 -17.30
CA GLY A 102 -4.72 8.70 -18.25
C GLY A 102 -5.97 7.81 -18.30
N ALA A 103 -5.81 6.48 -18.16
CA ALA A 103 -6.93 5.55 -18.11
C ALA A 103 -7.78 5.73 -16.83
N LEU A 104 -7.13 5.96 -15.69
CA LEU A 104 -7.80 6.21 -14.41
C LEU A 104 -8.68 7.48 -14.45
N GLN A 105 -8.21 8.55 -15.10
CA GLN A 105 -8.96 9.81 -15.21
C GLN A 105 -10.21 9.72 -16.09
N LYS A 106 -10.13 8.95 -17.20
CA LYS A 106 -11.27 8.73 -18.12
C LYS A 106 -12.42 7.95 -17.48
N GLY A 107 -12.12 7.06 -16.52
CA GLY A 107 -13.13 6.33 -15.75
C GLY A 107 -13.90 7.20 -14.77
N GLN A 108 -13.31 8.30 -14.30
CA GLN A 108 -13.92 9.21 -13.30
C GLN A 108 -14.84 10.28 -13.91
N SER A 109 -14.85 10.45 -15.23
CA SER A 109 -15.63 11.49 -15.93
C SER A 109 -17.13 11.17 -16.07
N LYS A 110 -17.63 10.09 -15.45
CA LYS A 110 -19.04 9.66 -15.51
C LYS A 110 -19.77 9.73 -14.15
N ALA A 111 -19.58 10.81 -13.39
CA ALA A 111 -20.50 11.16 -12.31
C ALA A 111 -21.47 12.27 -12.78
N PRO A 112 -22.81 12.12 -12.66
CA PRO A 112 -23.75 13.19 -13.00
C PRO A 112 -23.59 14.37 -12.03
N ASN A 113 -23.54 15.58 -12.59
CA ASN A 113 -23.62 16.86 -11.91
C ASN A 113 -24.62 16.88 -10.73
N SER A 114 -24.13 16.99 -9.50
CA SER A 114 -24.89 17.63 -8.42
C SER A 114 -24.67 19.14 -8.53
N LYS A 115 -25.67 19.82 -9.09
CA LYS A 115 -25.83 21.27 -9.17
C LYS A 115 -25.59 21.93 -7.78
N PRO A 116 -24.89 23.07 -7.66
CA PRO A 116 -24.78 23.76 -6.38
C PRO A 116 -26.13 24.39 -5.99
N PRO A 117 -26.54 24.39 -4.71
CA PRO A 117 -27.71 25.13 -4.28
C PRO A 117 -27.43 26.62 -4.33
N ALA A 118 -28.34 27.38 -4.94
CA ALA A 118 -28.35 28.82 -4.89
C ALA A 118 -28.52 29.32 -3.45
N THR A 119 -27.60 30.17 -3.00
CA THR A 119 -27.74 31.00 -1.80
C THR A 119 -28.88 31.98 -2.00
N VAL A 120 -29.96 31.82 -1.22
CA VAL A 120 -30.98 32.86 -1.04
C VAL A 120 -30.47 33.80 0.06
N VAL A 121 -30.30 35.05 -0.31
CA VAL A 121 -30.00 36.17 0.57
C VAL A 121 -31.34 36.67 1.11
N GLU A 122 -31.53 36.69 2.42
CA GLU A 122 -32.53 37.56 3.05
C GLU A 122 -31.89 38.36 4.19
N GLU A 123 -32.01 39.68 4.08
CA GLU A 123 -31.61 40.68 5.07
C GLU A 123 -32.87 41.39 5.58
N LYS A 124 -33.01 41.50 6.90
CA LYS A 124 -33.63 42.58 7.72
C LYS A 124 -34.07 41.99 9.08
N LYS A 125 -34.10 42.68 10.22
CA LYS A 125 -33.54 43.92 10.76
C LYS A 125 -33.91 43.90 12.27
N ASP A 126 -32.96 44.30 13.11
CA ASP A 126 -33.01 44.72 14.53
C ASP A 126 -34.31 44.69 15.35
N VAL A 127 -34.19 44.29 16.64
CA VAL A 127 -34.68 44.98 17.87
C VAL A 127 -34.52 44.06 19.12
N GLU A 128 -33.62 44.42 20.02
CA GLU A 128 -33.57 44.03 21.45
C GLU A 128 -34.49 44.97 22.29
N PRO A 129 -34.75 44.82 23.63
CA PRO A 129 -34.01 44.03 24.64
C PRO A 129 -34.89 43.27 25.66
N ARG A 130 -34.28 42.45 26.56
CA ARG A 130 -34.48 42.44 28.04
C ARG A 130 -33.90 41.19 28.75
N LYS A 131 -33.07 41.49 29.77
CA LYS A 131 -32.51 40.71 30.92
C LYS A 131 -33.34 39.48 31.38
N THR A 132 -32.82 38.39 31.96
CA THR A 132 -32.00 38.26 33.19
C THR A 132 -31.66 36.77 33.50
N GLN A 133 -30.63 36.53 34.35
CA GLN A 133 -30.32 35.34 35.22
C GLN A 133 -29.62 34.12 34.56
N THR A 134 -28.34 33.84 34.85
CA THR A 134 -27.69 33.30 36.08
C THR A 134 -28.11 31.86 36.42
N ILE A 135 -27.17 30.89 36.33
CA ILE A 135 -26.70 30.01 37.43
C ILE A 135 -25.52 29.16 36.92
N SER A 136 -24.48 29.14 37.75
CA SER A 136 -23.22 28.40 37.70
C SER A 136 -23.30 27.05 38.41
N SER A 137 -22.40 26.11 38.07
CA SER A 137 -21.67 25.11 38.92
C SER A 137 -21.03 24.06 37.99
N THR A 138 -19.71 23.83 37.86
CA THR A 138 -18.72 23.16 38.78
C THR A 138 -19.23 21.80 39.31
N LYS A 139 -18.48 20.69 39.45
CA LYS A 139 -17.03 20.43 39.60
C LYS A 139 -16.75 18.91 39.51
N ALA A 140 -15.49 18.56 39.20
CA ALA A 140 -14.65 17.46 39.73
C ALA A 140 -15.06 15.97 39.62
N ALA A 141 -14.11 15.15 39.12
CA ALA A 141 -14.04 13.71 39.33
C ALA A 141 -12.75 13.38 40.10
N ASP A 142 -12.91 12.70 41.23
CA ASP A 142 -11.87 12.10 42.07
C ASP A 142 -11.69 10.62 41.70
N GLN A 143 -10.45 10.13 41.86
CA GLN A 143 -10.04 8.72 41.78
C GLN A 143 -10.45 7.97 43.07
N PRO A 144 -10.47 6.63 43.10
CA PRO A 144 -9.30 5.95 43.66
C PRO A 144 -8.92 4.58 43.04
N THR A 145 -7.72 4.20 43.44
CA THR A 145 -6.83 3.05 43.17
C THR A 145 -7.36 1.64 43.49
N SER A 146 -6.78 0.63 42.81
CA SER A 146 -6.44 -0.68 43.41
C SER A 146 -5.23 -1.32 42.70
N THR A 147 -4.43 -1.99 43.51
CA THR A 147 -3.12 -2.63 43.33
C THR A 147 -3.15 -3.93 42.51
N ASP A 148 -2.03 -4.31 41.89
CA ASP A 148 -1.49 -5.68 41.98
C ASP A 148 0.00 -5.79 41.59
N VAL A 149 0.64 -6.76 42.22
CA VAL A 149 2.08 -7.04 42.30
C VAL A 149 2.48 -8.11 41.28
N GLU A 150 3.71 -7.97 40.76
CA GLU A 150 4.75 -9.00 40.56
C GLU A 150 5.39 -9.02 39.16
N LYS A 151 6.72 -8.83 39.17
CA LYS A 151 7.65 -8.86 38.05
C LYS A 151 8.27 -10.26 37.99
N SER A 152 8.23 -10.92 36.83
CA SER A 152 9.13 -12.04 36.53
C SER A 152 9.79 -11.82 35.17
N ASP A 153 11.12 -11.88 35.18
CA ASP A 153 11.99 -11.78 34.02
C ASP A 153 11.99 -13.12 33.25
N PHE A 154 11.84 -13.06 31.93
CA PHE A 154 12.38 -14.08 31.04
C PHE A 154 12.83 -13.42 29.73
N GLU A 155 14.14 -13.35 29.57
CA GLU A 155 14.82 -12.98 28.33
C GLU A 155 14.52 -14.05 27.27
N ASP A 156 14.00 -13.64 26.11
CA ASP A 156 14.10 -14.44 24.90
C ASP A 156 14.74 -13.58 23.80
N GLN A 157 15.98 -13.91 23.50
CA GLN A 157 16.92 -13.11 22.74
C GLN A 157 16.77 -13.46 21.25
N ALA A 158 16.02 -12.64 20.51
CA ALA A 158 16.04 -12.68 19.06
C ALA A 158 17.38 -12.10 18.55
N PRO A 159 18.13 -12.81 17.66
CA PRO A 159 19.37 -12.25 17.12
C PRO A 159 19.07 -11.13 16.11
N PRO A 160 19.83 -10.03 16.09
CA PRO A 160 19.65 -8.98 15.10
C PRO A 160 20.14 -9.45 13.72
N LEU A 161 19.30 -9.29 12.71
CA LEU A 161 19.67 -9.41 11.30
C LEU A 161 20.53 -8.20 10.90
N SER A 162 21.85 -8.32 10.99
CA SER A 162 22.78 -7.40 10.33
C SER A 162 23.55 -8.14 9.24
N ALA A 163 23.04 -8.07 8.01
CA ALA A 163 23.83 -8.37 6.82
C ALA A 163 24.40 -7.05 6.30
N SER A 164 25.65 -6.74 6.67
CA SER A 164 26.45 -5.72 6.00
C SER A 164 27.09 -6.35 4.76
N TYR A 165 26.58 -6.00 3.57
CA TYR A 165 27.26 -6.33 2.33
C TYR A 165 28.40 -5.33 2.11
N ARG A 166 29.63 -5.81 2.19
CA ARG A 166 30.82 -5.08 1.75
C ARG A 166 30.94 -5.30 0.24
N VAL A 167 30.80 -4.22 -0.52
CA VAL A 167 31.13 -4.22 -1.95
C VAL A 167 32.65 -4.09 -2.03
N GLU A 168 33.34 -5.14 -2.47
CA GLU A 168 34.65 -4.95 -3.10
C GLU A 168 34.43 -4.95 -4.61
N GLU A 169 34.73 -3.80 -5.21
CA GLU A 169 34.84 -3.59 -6.65
C GLU A 169 36.28 -3.90 -7.12
N PRO A 170 36.49 -4.11 -8.44
CA PRO A 170 37.36 -5.15 -9.01
C PRO A 170 38.88 -4.94 -8.92
#